data_AF-A0A485BPW6-F1
#
_entry.id   AF-A0A485BPW6-F1
#
_cell.length_a   1.000
_cell.length_b   1.000
_cell.length_c   1.000
_cell.angle_alpha   90.00
_cell.angle_beta   90.00
_cell.angle_gamma   90.00
#
_symmetry.space_group_name_H-M   'P 1'
#
loop_
_entity.id
_entity.type
_entity.pdbx_description
1 polymer ?
#
loop_
_entity_poly.entity_id
_entity_poly.type
_entity_poly.pdbx_seq_one_letter_code
_entity_poly.pdbx_strand_id
1 'polypeptide(L)'
;MATCIGCLTASEALTALRHGASMLKIFPAGDVGPGYIRSLRAILPSNTRLYAVGGITATNLADYLRAGCEGAGLGSDLYRAEQSQAETAEKAQRFIQAWRAWQA
;
A
#
# COMPACT_ATOMS: atom_id res chain seq x y z
N MET A 1 -19.93 1.68 -6.10
CA MET A 1 -18.58 1.75 -6.71
C MET A 1 -17.57 1.70 -5.58
N ALA A 2 -16.53 0.85 -5.67
CA ALA A 2 -15.47 0.82 -4.66
C ALA A 2 -14.50 1.99 -4.88
N THR A 3 -14.09 2.67 -3.80
CA THR A 3 -13.17 3.81 -3.84
C THR A 3 -11.93 3.56 -2.99
N CYS A 4 -10.76 3.93 -3.51
CA CYS A 4 -9.48 3.91 -2.78
C CYS A 4 -8.96 5.35 -2.69
N ILE A 5 -9.24 6.01 -1.57
CA ILE A 5 -8.96 7.44 -1.39
C ILE A 5 -7.57 7.63 -0.78
N GLY A 6 -6.77 8.50 -1.39
CA GLY A 6 -5.43 8.84 -0.91
C GLY A 6 -5.47 9.75 0.32
N CYS A 7 -4.68 9.44 1.33
CA CYS A 7 -4.46 10.28 2.50
C CYS A 7 -3.07 10.02 3.08
N LEU A 8 -2.56 10.94 3.90
CA LEU A 8 -1.39 10.71 4.73
C LEU A 8 -1.75 10.80 6.19
N THR A 9 -2.50 11.83 6.60
CA THR A 9 -2.74 12.12 8.01
C THR A 9 -3.96 11.40 8.57
N ALA A 10 -4.01 11.27 9.91
CA ALA A 10 -5.17 10.78 10.65
C ALA A 10 -6.47 11.53 10.29
N SER A 11 -6.39 12.87 10.21
CA SER A 11 -7.53 13.72 9.90
C SER A 11 -8.06 13.46 8.49
N GLU A 12 -7.18 13.31 7.50
CA GLU A 12 -7.55 12.98 6.13
C GLU A 12 -8.15 11.58 6.02
N ALA A 13 -7.53 10.59 6.67
CA ALA A 13 -8.01 9.22 6.70
C ALA A 13 -9.44 9.13 7.26
N LEU A 14 -9.68 9.74 8.43
CA LEU A 14 -11.01 9.79 9.04
C LEU A 14 -12.02 10.57 8.19
N THR A 15 -11.58 11.65 7.54
CA THR A 15 -12.43 12.41 6.61
C THR A 15 -12.86 11.57 5.42
N ALA A 16 -11.92 10.86 4.79
CA ALA A 16 -12.23 9.96 3.68
C ALA A 16 -13.23 8.86 4.09
N LEU A 17 -13.03 8.24 5.26
CA LEU A 17 -13.95 7.22 5.77
C LEU A 17 -15.35 7.78 6.06
N ARG A 18 -15.46 8.98 6.65
CA ARG A 18 -16.77 9.65 6.86
C ARG A 18 -17.52 9.91 5.57
N HIS A 19 -16.80 10.12 4.46
CA HIS A 19 -17.38 10.31 3.13
C HIS A 19 -17.54 9.01 2.33
N GLY A 20 -17.42 7.84 2.97
CA GLY A 20 -17.73 6.55 2.35
C GLY A 20 -16.58 5.95 1.54
N ALA A 21 -15.33 6.32 1.81
CA ALA A 21 -14.18 5.63 1.23
C ALA A 21 -14.22 4.13 1.54
N SER A 22 -14.12 3.28 0.51
CA SER A 22 -14.09 1.82 0.71
C SER A 22 -12.75 1.33 1.26
N MET A 23 -11.67 2.01 0.87
CA MET A 23 -10.28 1.71 1.19
C MET A 23 -9.48 3.01 1.28
N LEU A 24 -8.38 3.00 2.02
CA LEU A 24 -7.46 4.12 2.09
C LEU A 24 -6.11 3.76 1.45
N LYS A 25 -5.62 4.65 0.58
CA LYS A 25 -4.26 4.66 0.06
C LYS A 25 -3.42 5.56 0.96
N ILE A 26 -2.44 5.00 1.65
CA ILE A 26 -1.48 5.79 2.40
C ILE A 26 -0.33 6.17 1.46
N PHE A 27 -0.16 7.46 1.20
CA PHE A 27 0.83 7.96 0.26
C PHE A 27 1.46 9.28 0.74
N PRO A 28 2.79 9.44 0.69
CA PRO A 28 3.81 8.45 0.30
C PRO A 28 4.22 7.53 1.46
N ALA A 29 3.91 6.24 1.38
CA ALA A 29 4.14 5.28 2.47
C ALA A 29 5.63 5.02 2.75
N GLY A 30 6.47 5.00 1.71
CA GLY A 30 7.92 4.79 1.79
C GLY A 30 8.63 5.81 2.67
N ASP A 31 8.16 7.05 2.67
CA ASP A 31 8.80 8.16 3.38
C ASP A 31 8.47 8.13 4.88
N VAL A 32 7.30 7.64 5.25
CA VAL A 32 6.83 7.54 6.65
C VAL A 32 7.05 6.17 7.27
N GLY A 33 7.22 5.15 6.43
CA GLY A 33 7.56 3.78 6.81
C GLY A 33 6.43 2.97 7.48
N PRO A 34 6.67 1.66 7.72
CA PRO A 34 5.68 0.77 8.33
C PRO A 34 5.27 1.17 9.76
N GLY A 35 6.14 1.88 10.48
CA GLY A 35 5.82 2.41 11.82
C GLY A 35 4.62 3.35 11.81
N TYR A 36 4.52 4.19 10.79
CA TYR A 36 3.41 5.12 10.64
C TYR A 36 2.07 4.42 10.36
N ILE A 37 2.09 3.34 9.57
CA ILE A 37 0.91 2.50 9.34
C ILE A 37 0.37 1.94 10.67
N ARG A 38 1.25 1.43 11.54
CA ARG A 38 0.84 0.95 12.87
C ARG A 38 0.22 2.05 13.71
N SER A 39 0.78 3.26 13.68
CA SER A 39 0.21 4.42 14.37
C SER A 39 -1.17 4.80 13.86
N LEU A 40 -1.39 4.79 12.53
CA LEU A 40 -2.73 5.01 11.96
C LEU A 40 -3.72 3.89 12.34
N ARG A 41 -3.29 2.63 12.32
CA ARG A 41 -4.14 1.49 12.70
C ARG A 41 -4.66 1.58 14.14
N ALA A 42 -3.93 2.24 15.04
CA ALA A 42 -4.36 2.42 16.43
C ALA A 42 -5.60 3.32 16.58
N ILE A 43 -5.89 4.18 15.59
CA ILE A 43 -7.00 5.14 15.65
C ILE A 43 -8.11 4.87 14.63
N LEU A 44 -7.81 4.09 13.58
CA LEU A 44 -8.78 3.80 12.54
C LEU A 44 -9.73 2.67 12.96
N PRO A 45 -10.98 2.66 12.46
CA PRO A 45 -11.88 1.52 12.61
C PRO A 45 -11.18 0.21 12.20
N SER A 46 -11.39 -0.86 12.97
CA SER A 46 -10.65 -2.12 12.79
C SER A 46 -10.83 -2.74 11.40
N ASN A 47 -11.99 -2.52 10.77
CA ASN A 47 -12.32 -2.97 9.41
C ASN A 47 -11.79 -2.05 8.29
N THR A 48 -11.03 -1.00 8.61
CA THR A 48 -10.46 -0.10 7.61
C THR A 48 -9.39 -0.80 6.78
N ARG A 49 -9.61 -0.90 5.47
CA ARG A 49 -8.67 -1.50 4.52
C ARG A 49 -7.59 -0.48 4.13
N LEU A 50 -6.33 -0.78 4.42
CA LEU A 50 -5.19 0.09 4.12
C LEU A 50 -4.31 -0.46 3.00
N TYR A 51 -3.90 0.41 2.08
CA TYR A 51 -2.97 0.09 1.00
C TYR A 51 -1.79 1.05 1.04
N ALA A 52 -0.57 0.51 1.16
CA ALA A 52 0.65 1.31 1.15
C ALA A 52 1.04 1.69 -0.30
N VAL A 53 1.30 2.96 -0.58
CA VAL A 53 1.63 3.43 -1.94
C VAL A 53 2.74 4.47 -1.90
N GLY A 54 3.67 4.38 -2.85
CA GLY A 54 4.86 5.23 -2.93
C GLY A 54 6.01 4.61 -2.13
N GLY A 55 7.13 4.33 -2.80
CA GLY A 55 8.31 3.70 -2.17
C GLY A 55 8.16 2.22 -1.78
N ILE A 56 7.13 1.53 -2.29
CA ILE A 56 6.95 0.09 -2.04
C ILE A 56 7.74 -0.70 -3.08
N THR A 57 8.49 -1.68 -2.58
CA THR A 57 9.31 -2.60 -3.37
C THR A 57 8.94 -4.05 -3.04
N ALA A 58 9.36 -4.99 -3.89
CA ALA A 58 9.16 -6.42 -3.59
C ALA A 58 9.87 -6.84 -2.28
N THR A 59 10.95 -6.17 -1.90
CA THR A 59 11.74 -6.49 -0.71
C THR A 59 11.13 -5.94 0.58
N ASN A 60 10.39 -4.83 0.53
CA ASN A 60 9.79 -4.20 1.71
C ASN A 60 8.28 -4.45 1.85
N LEU A 61 7.63 -5.05 0.85
CA LEU A 61 6.18 -5.30 0.85
C LEU A 61 5.70 -5.99 2.13
N ALA A 62 6.41 -7.04 2.58
CA ALA A 62 6.05 -7.80 3.76
C ALA A 62 6.01 -6.95 5.05
N ASP A 63 6.83 -5.90 5.15
CA ASP A 63 6.86 -5.05 6.34
C ASP A 63 5.60 -4.17 6.45
N TYR A 64 5.06 -3.72 5.32
CA TYR A 64 3.79 -2.98 5.27
C TYR A 64 2.59 -3.90 5.54
N LEU A 65 2.63 -5.14 5.04
CA LEU A 65 1.61 -6.14 5.33
C LEU A 65 1.59 -6.47 6.83
N ARG A 66 2.76 -6.70 7.45
CA ARG A 66 2.90 -6.88 8.91
C ARG A 66 2.42 -5.67 9.70
N ALA A 67 2.58 -4.46 9.15
CA ALA A 67 2.12 -3.24 9.81
C ALA A 67 0.60 -3.04 9.77
N GLY A 68 -0.14 -3.86 9.03
CA GLY A 68 -1.60 -3.84 8.96
C GLY A 68 -2.16 -3.30 7.65
N CYS A 69 -1.35 -3.20 6.59
CA CYS A 69 -1.87 -3.02 5.23
C CYS A 69 -2.43 -4.35 4.69
N GLU A 70 -3.52 -4.26 3.93
CA GLU A 70 -4.06 -5.38 3.16
C GLU A 70 -3.41 -5.54 1.79
N GLY A 71 -2.64 -4.54 1.36
CA GLY A 71 -1.94 -4.58 0.09
C GLY A 71 -1.09 -3.34 -0.15
N ALA A 72 -0.65 -3.19 -1.40
CA ALA A 72 0.11 -2.05 -1.85
C ALA A 72 -0.28 -1.62 -3.27
N GLY A 73 -0.07 -0.34 -3.55
CA GLY A 73 -0.10 0.21 -4.91
C GLY A 73 1.32 0.32 -5.45
N LEU A 74 1.57 -0.30 -6.59
CA LEU A 74 2.89 -0.45 -7.17
C LEU A 74 3.12 0.59 -8.26
N GLY A 75 4.10 1.47 -8.05
CA GLY A 75 4.44 2.56 -8.96
C GLY A 75 5.68 2.25 -9.79
N SER A 76 6.68 3.13 -9.70
CA SER A 76 7.93 3.05 -10.46
C SER A 76 8.76 1.78 -10.21
N ASP A 77 8.56 1.10 -9.08
CA ASP A 77 9.20 -0.19 -8.80
C ASP A 77 8.61 -1.34 -9.64
N LEU A 78 7.36 -1.20 -10.10
CA LEU A 78 6.73 -2.10 -11.07
C LEU A 78 6.93 -1.62 -12.51
N TYR A 79 6.64 -0.34 -12.77
CA TYR A 79 6.67 0.23 -14.12
C TYR A 79 7.24 1.63 -14.20
N ARG A 80 8.20 1.83 -15.10
CA ARG A 80 8.64 3.13 -15.61
C ARG A 80 8.29 3.25 -17.09
N ALA A 81 8.02 4.47 -17.53
CA ALA A 81 7.82 4.74 -18.96
C ALA A 81 9.00 4.19 -19.76
N GLU A 82 8.70 3.66 -20.95
CA GLU A 82 9.68 3.11 -21.91
C GLU A 82 10.34 1.77 -21.51
N GLN A 83 9.98 1.19 -20.35
CA GLN A 83 10.48 -0.13 -19.99
C GLN A 83 9.83 -1.25 -20.83
N SER A 84 10.56 -2.33 -21.07
CA SER A 84 10.07 -3.45 -21.88
C SER A 84 8.94 -4.23 -21.17
N GLN A 85 8.12 -4.93 -21.97
CA GLN A 85 7.13 -5.88 -21.42
C GLN A 85 7.81 -6.98 -20.60
N ALA A 86 8.99 -7.45 -21.02
CA ALA A 86 9.76 -8.47 -20.31
C ALA A 86 10.20 -7.98 -18.92
N GLU A 87 10.72 -6.75 -18.83
CA GLU A 87 11.09 -6.14 -17.55
C GLU A 87 9.87 -5.95 -16.63
N THR A 88 8.73 -5.54 -17.21
CA THR A 88 7.47 -5.41 -16.46
C THR A 88 7.02 -6.76 -15.90
N ALA A 89 7.08 -7.82 -16.71
CA ALA A 89 6.73 -9.17 -16.29
C ALA A 89 7.66 -9.67 -15.18
N GLU A 90 8.97 -9.44 -15.30
CA GLU A 90 9.94 -9.80 -14.27
C GLU A 90 9.66 -9.10 -12.93
N LYS A 91 9.47 -7.77 -12.95
CA LYS A 91 9.13 -6.99 -11.75
C LYS A 91 7.81 -7.46 -11.13
N ALA A 92 6.79 -7.72 -11.95
CA ALA A 92 5.52 -8.27 -11.48
C ALA A 92 5.71 -9.64 -10.79
N GLN A 93 6.52 -10.54 -11.35
CA GLN A 93 6.82 -11.83 -10.74
C GLN A 93 7.50 -11.68 -9.38
N ARG A 94 8.42 -10.71 -9.22
CA ARG A 94 9.05 -10.43 -7.92
C ARG A 94 8.02 -10.01 -6.86
N PHE A 95 7.05 -9.15 -7.21
CA PHE A 95 5.96 -8.78 -6.29
C PHE A 95 5.04 -9.95 -5.97
N ILE A 96 4.68 -10.77 -6.97
CA ILE A 96 3.86 -11.98 -6.76
C ILE A 96 4.57 -12.96 -5.82
N GLN A 97 5.87 -13.16 -5.99
CA GLN A 97 6.69 -14.01 -5.13
C GLN A 97 6.74 -13.46 -3.70
N ALA A 98 7.00 -12.16 -3.53
CA ALA A 98 7.01 -11.51 -2.22
C ALA A 98 5.66 -11.64 -1.51
N TRP A 99 4.55 -11.44 -2.22
CA TRP A 99 3.20 -11.62 -1.69
C TRP A 99 2.94 -13.07 -1.26
N ARG A 100 3.26 -14.05 -2.11
CA ARG A 100 3.09 -15.47 -1.80
C ARG A 100 3.94 -15.90 -0.60
N ALA A 101 5.17 -15.41 -0.52
CA ALA A 101 6.06 -15.70 0.60
C ALA A 101 5.55 -15.12 1.93
N TRP A 102 4.81 -14.00 1.90
CA TRP A 102 4.14 -13.46 3.09
C TRP A 102 2.91 -14.27 3.52
N GLN A 103 2.18 -14.87 2.57
CA GLN A 103 0.98 -15.65 2.86
C GLN A 103 1.27 -17.09 3.35
N ALA A 104 2.48 -17.60 3.11
CA ALA A 104 2.93 -18.91 3.54
C ALA A 104 3.27 -18.93 5.04
#